data_AF-A0A1C6G7W6-F1
#
_entry.id   AF-A0A1C6G7W6-F1
#
_cell.length_a   1.000
_cell.length_b   1.000
_cell.length_c   1.000
_cell.angle_alpha   90.00
_cell.angle_beta   90.00
_cell.angle_gamma   90.00
#
_symmetry.space_group_name_H-M   'P 1'
#
loop_
_entity.id
_entity.type
_entity.pdbx_description
1 polymer ?
#
loop_
_entity_poly.entity_id
_entity_poly.type
_entity_poly.pdbx_seq_one_letter_code
_entity_poly.pdbx_strand_id
1 'polypeptide(L)'
;MNSCDVYIVAPIAKLTCDEDKPLGSNIFKLHEVINRITNRYNTKVDIYSLAKVKINSVPESCKRIDEATCTIIIIPCENIHDFMILIGHAIARNKKIYILFLDNKTYGSQTGVIADGYENVYVDCVNPLLNDFDRLDRFILSVVGERSECNA
;
A
#
# COMPACT_ATOMS: atom_id res chain seq x y z
N MET A 1 7.77 -16.85 10.50
CA MET A 1 6.32 -16.66 10.27
C MET A 1 6.10 -15.20 9.96
N ASN A 2 5.41 -14.89 8.86
CA ASN A 2 5.08 -13.51 8.51
C ASN A 2 4.14 -12.93 9.58
N SER A 3 4.42 -11.72 10.06
CA SER A 3 3.60 -11.04 11.07
C SER A 3 2.29 -10.51 10.48
N CYS A 4 2.30 -10.18 9.19
CA CYS A 4 1.14 -9.84 8.37
C CYS A 4 1.35 -10.31 6.92
N ASP A 5 0.26 -10.42 6.17
CA ASP A 5 0.32 -10.73 4.75
C ASP A 5 0.55 -9.48 3.91
N VAL A 6 -0.13 -8.39 4.28
CA VAL A 6 -0.04 -7.09 3.61
C VAL A 6 0.30 -6.01 4.64
N TYR A 7 1.39 -5.27 4.40
CA TYR A 7 1.74 -4.09 5.20
C TYR A 7 1.45 -2.82 4.40
N ILE A 8 0.74 -1.87 4.99
CA ILE A 8 0.30 -0.64 4.32
C ILE A 8 0.84 0.56 5.07
N VAL A 9 1.57 1.41 4.36
CA VAL A 9 2.09 2.68 4.87
C VAL A 9 1.42 3.81 4.14
N ALA A 10 0.72 4.68 4.87
CA ALA A 10 -0.06 5.74 4.23
C ALA A 10 -0.20 6.99 5.12
N PRO A 11 -0.37 8.20 4.54
CA PRO A 11 -0.51 9.47 5.24
C PRO A 11 -1.89 9.67 5.87
N ILE A 12 -2.36 8.70 6.64
CA ILE A 12 -3.75 8.63 7.06
C ILE A 12 -3.93 9.14 8.49
N ALA A 13 -3.51 10.37 8.78
CA ALA A 13 -3.86 10.95 10.09
C ALA A 13 -5.39 10.87 10.25
N LYS A 14 -5.88 9.94 11.07
CA LYS A 14 -7.28 9.48 11.22
C LYS A 14 -7.81 8.53 10.13
N LEU A 15 -7.49 7.23 10.22
CA LEU A 15 -8.40 6.15 9.77
C LEU A 15 -9.48 5.87 10.82
N THR A 16 -9.36 6.49 12.00
CA THR A 16 -10.26 6.37 13.13
C THR A 16 -10.58 7.79 13.64
N CYS A 17 -11.88 8.10 13.74
CA CYS A 17 -12.43 9.22 14.54
C CYS A 17 -12.47 10.64 13.92
N ASP A 18 -12.96 10.82 12.70
CA ASP A 18 -13.70 12.05 12.31
C ASP A 18 -14.59 11.74 11.11
N GLU A 19 -15.89 11.58 11.34
CA GLU A 19 -16.91 11.42 10.29
C GLU A 19 -17.14 12.74 9.52
N ASP A 20 -16.66 13.87 10.04
CA ASP A 20 -16.95 15.22 9.55
C ASP A 20 -15.91 15.79 8.56
N LYS A 21 -14.90 15.01 8.16
CA LYS A 21 -13.99 15.43 7.09
C LYS A 21 -14.18 14.54 5.87
N PRO A 22 -14.38 15.11 4.67
CA PRO A 22 -14.36 14.35 3.43
C PRO A 22 -12.91 13.91 3.19
N LEU A 23 -12.51 12.83 3.85
CA LEU A 23 -11.42 11.98 3.41
C LEU A 23 -11.71 11.69 1.93
N GLY A 24 -10.83 12.19 1.05
CA GLY A 24 -11.01 12.08 -0.38
C GLY A 24 -11.39 10.65 -0.73
N SER A 25 -12.48 10.49 -1.52
CA SER A 25 -13.16 9.23 -1.86
C SER A 25 -12.23 8.01 -2.05
N ASN A 26 -11.00 8.24 -2.49
CA ASN A 26 -9.97 7.24 -2.72
C ASN A 26 -9.40 6.58 -1.47
N ILE A 27 -9.27 7.26 -0.33
CA ILE A 27 -8.76 6.64 0.92
C ILE A 27 -9.83 5.73 1.54
N PHE A 28 -11.11 6.10 1.45
CA PHE A 28 -12.21 5.21 1.86
C PHE A 28 -12.32 3.98 0.96
N LYS A 29 -12.21 4.15 -0.37
CA LYS A 29 -12.20 3.04 -1.33
C LYS A 29 -11.01 2.10 -1.10
N LEU A 30 -9.83 2.64 -0.75
CA LEU A 30 -8.68 1.83 -0.35
C LEU A 30 -9.03 0.90 0.82
N HIS A 31 -9.62 1.47 1.88
CA HIS A 31 -10.05 0.72 3.04
C HIS A 31 -11.12 -0.33 2.68
N GLU A 32 -12.06 0.00 1.80
CA GLU A 32 -13.07 -0.93 1.30
C GLU A 32 -12.45 -2.11 0.53
N VAL A 33 -11.48 -1.85 -0.35
CA VAL A 33 -10.74 -2.90 -1.07
C VAL A 33 -9.95 -3.77 -0.11
N ILE A 34 -9.20 -3.17 0.81
CA ILE A 34 -8.44 -3.91 1.83
C ILE A 34 -9.37 -4.81 2.65
N ASN A 35 -10.51 -4.29 3.11
CA ASN A 35 -11.46 -5.07 3.90
C ASN A 35 -12.13 -6.17 3.08
N ARG A 36 -12.53 -5.87 1.83
CA ARG A 36 -13.09 -6.86 0.91
C ARG A 36 -12.13 -8.03 0.71
N ILE A 37 -10.84 -7.75 0.54
CA ILE A 37 -9.80 -8.75 0.31
C ILE A 37 -9.48 -9.52 1.59
N THR A 38 -9.28 -8.81 2.70
CA THR A 38 -9.08 -9.39 4.04
C THR A 38 -10.17 -10.42 4.34
N ASN A 39 -11.43 -10.04 4.12
CA ASN A 39 -12.59 -10.89 4.38
C ASN A 39 -12.71 -12.05 3.38
N ARG A 40 -12.47 -11.81 2.09
CA ARG A 40 -12.61 -12.84 1.04
C ARG A 40 -11.47 -13.86 1.07
N TYR A 41 -10.26 -13.46 1.43
CA TYR A 41 -9.04 -14.28 1.35
C TYR A 41 -8.41 -14.57 2.72
N ASN A 42 -9.09 -14.25 3.82
CA ASN A 42 -8.63 -14.43 5.20
C ASN A 42 -7.21 -13.91 5.45
N THR A 43 -6.94 -12.70 4.96
CA THR A 43 -5.59 -12.11 4.94
C THR A 43 -5.32 -11.25 6.16
N LYS A 44 -4.12 -11.32 6.74
CA LYS A 44 -3.72 -10.43 7.83
C LYS A 44 -3.16 -9.11 7.28
N VAL A 45 -3.83 -8.00 7.55
CA VAL A 45 -3.39 -6.68 7.10
C VAL A 45 -2.95 -5.83 8.29
N ASP A 46 -1.79 -5.19 8.16
CA ASP A 46 -1.27 -4.22 9.12
C ASP A 46 -1.15 -2.84 8.47
N ILE A 47 -1.72 -1.81 9.12
CA ILE A 47 -1.81 -0.46 8.56
C ILE A 47 -1.07 0.50 9.49
N TYR A 48 -0.04 1.14 8.95
CA TYR A 48 0.70 2.19 9.62
C TYR A 48 0.38 3.55 9.01
N SER A 49 -0.25 4.39 9.82
CA SER A 49 -0.65 5.74 9.44
C SER A 49 0.39 6.77 9.87
N LEU A 50 0.84 7.60 8.93
CA LEU A 50 1.80 8.66 9.18
C LEU A 50 1.78 9.74 8.10
N ALA A 51 1.44 10.98 8.48
CA ALA A 51 1.50 12.12 7.55
C ALA A 51 2.91 12.35 6.97
N LYS A 52 3.96 11.96 7.72
CA LYS A 52 5.37 11.95 7.32
C LYS A 52 6.11 10.80 8.01
N VAL A 53 7.06 10.17 7.33
CA VAL A 53 7.94 9.16 7.94
C VAL A 53 8.89 9.84 8.91
N LYS A 54 8.80 9.48 10.20
CA LYS A 54 9.75 9.95 11.21
C LYS A 54 10.97 9.04 11.17
N ILE A 55 12.18 9.59 11.27
CA ILE A 55 13.42 8.79 11.27
C ILE A 55 13.38 7.66 12.30
N ASN A 56 12.82 7.92 13.49
CA ASN A 56 12.72 6.92 14.55
C ASN A 56 11.72 5.78 14.24
N SER A 57 10.75 5.99 13.33
CA SER A 57 9.82 4.93 12.92
C SER A 57 10.35 4.09 11.75
N VAL A 58 11.40 4.56 11.06
CA VAL A 58 11.98 3.84 9.91
C VAL A 58 12.39 2.41 10.25
N PRO A 59 13.13 2.13 11.35
CA PRO A 59 13.57 0.75 11.63
C PRO A 59 12.40 -0.22 11.82
N GLU A 60 11.32 0.24 12.48
CA GLU A 60 10.12 -0.58 12.69
C GLU A 60 9.37 -0.83 11.37
N SER A 61 9.16 0.21 10.56
CA SER A 61 8.54 0.04 9.24
C SER A 61 9.37 -0.85 8.32
N CYS A 62 10.70 -0.74 8.32
CA CYS A 62 11.59 -1.64 7.59
C CYS A 62 11.43 -3.09 8.03
N LYS A 63 11.35 -3.35 9.34
CA LYS A 63 11.09 -4.69 9.86
C LYS A 63 9.72 -5.24 9.41
N ARG A 64 8.67 -4.41 9.43
CA ARG A 64 7.33 -4.80 8.93
C ARG A 64 7.36 -5.12 7.44
N ILE A 65 8.09 -4.34 6.64
CA ILE A 65 8.32 -4.60 5.21
C ILE A 65 9.01 -5.95 5.02
N ASP A 66 10.04 -6.26 5.79
CA ASP A 66 10.74 -7.53 5.71
C ASP A 66 9.82 -8.73 6.02
N GLU A 67 8.95 -8.59 7.02
CA GLU A 67 8.04 -9.64 7.48
C GLU A 67 6.77 -9.80 6.63
N ALA A 68 6.33 -8.76 5.94
CA ALA A 68 5.12 -8.78 5.11
C ALA A 68 5.32 -9.58 3.81
N THR A 69 4.25 -10.13 3.25
CA THR A 69 4.33 -10.80 1.94
C THR A 69 4.40 -9.78 0.82
N CYS A 70 3.60 -8.72 0.91
CA CYS A 70 3.73 -7.53 0.08
C CYS A 70 3.56 -6.24 0.90
N THR A 71 4.05 -5.14 0.34
CA THR A 71 3.92 -3.80 0.93
C THR A 71 3.19 -2.87 -0.01
N ILE A 72 2.28 -2.05 0.52
CA ILE A 72 1.65 -0.96 -0.22
C ILE A 72 2.08 0.35 0.45
N ILE A 73 2.68 1.25 -0.32
CA ILE A 73 3.08 2.58 0.15
C ILE A 73 2.27 3.63 -0.59
N ILE A 74 1.53 4.45 0.15
CA ILE A 74 0.71 5.52 -0.41
C ILE A 74 1.36 6.84 -0.07
N ILE A 75 1.60 7.67 -1.08
CA ILE A 75 2.45 8.85 -0.96
C ILE A 75 1.74 10.04 -1.58
N PRO A 76 1.53 11.14 -0.83
CA PRO A 76 1.27 12.44 -1.43
C PRO A 76 2.48 12.84 -2.27
N CYS A 77 2.29 13.28 -3.51
CA CYS A 77 3.38 13.60 -4.43
C CYS A 77 4.42 14.58 -3.85
N GLU A 78 4.02 15.58 -3.07
CA GLU A 78 4.99 16.52 -2.48
C GLU A 78 5.81 15.91 -1.32
N ASN A 79 5.42 14.74 -0.81
CA ASN A 79 6.08 14.08 0.33
C ASN A 79 6.90 12.85 -0.09
N ILE A 80 7.17 12.63 -1.38
CA ILE A 80 7.88 11.44 -1.87
C ILE A 80 9.20 11.17 -1.12
N HIS A 81 9.94 12.23 -0.82
CA HIS A 81 11.23 12.17 -0.13
C HIS A 81 11.13 11.52 1.25
N ASP A 82 10.03 11.72 1.96
CA ASP A 82 9.83 11.14 3.29
C ASP A 82 9.73 9.61 3.21
N PHE A 83 9.24 9.07 2.09
CA PHE A 83 8.99 7.64 1.90
C PHE A 83 10.11 6.92 1.14
N MET A 84 11.07 7.65 0.57
CA MET A 84 12.15 7.07 -0.25
C MET A 84 12.97 6.01 0.48
N ILE A 85 13.17 6.16 1.80
CA ILE A 85 13.91 5.16 2.59
C ILE A 85 13.14 3.84 2.64
N LEU A 86 11.81 3.88 2.81
CA LEU A 86 10.97 2.68 2.85
C LEU A 86 10.87 2.03 1.47
N ILE A 87 10.73 2.83 0.42
CA ILE A 87 10.75 2.35 -0.98
C ILE A 87 12.09 1.67 -1.27
N GLY A 88 13.20 2.36 -0.98
CA GLY A 88 14.54 1.84 -1.21
C GLY A 88 14.81 0.56 -0.43
N HIS A 89 14.36 0.48 0.83
CA HIS A 89 14.44 -0.74 1.64
C HIS A 89 13.66 -1.90 1.01
N ALA A 90 12.39 -1.68 0.63
CA ALA A 90 11.57 -2.71 0.01
C ALA A 90 12.19 -3.25 -1.28
N ILE A 91 12.69 -2.35 -2.15
CA ILE A 91 13.38 -2.73 -3.39
C ILE A 91 14.65 -3.51 -3.09
N ALA A 92 15.52 -3.01 -2.20
CA ALA A 92 16.79 -3.66 -1.85
C ALA A 92 16.59 -5.06 -1.24
N ARG A 93 15.44 -5.30 -0.62
CA ARG A 93 15.07 -6.58 -0.01
C ARG A 93 14.28 -7.48 -0.96
N ASN A 94 14.19 -7.11 -2.25
CA ASN A 94 13.46 -7.85 -3.28
C ASN A 94 12.00 -8.10 -2.89
N LYS A 95 11.36 -7.13 -2.24
CA LYS A 95 9.97 -7.25 -1.78
C LYS A 95 9.02 -6.87 -2.89
N LYS A 96 7.86 -7.53 -2.91
CA LYS A 96 6.73 -7.14 -3.75
C LYS A 96 6.08 -5.88 -3.17
N ILE A 97 6.13 -4.79 -3.91
CA ILE A 97 5.70 -3.46 -3.47
C ILE A 97 4.78 -2.79 -4.50
N TYR A 98 3.73 -2.14 -4.00
CA TYR A 98 2.87 -1.23 -4.75
C TYR A 98 3.04 0.18 -4.18
N ILE A 99 3.33 1.16 -5.03
CA ILE A 99 3.46 2.56 -4.64
C ILE A 99 2.35 3.35 -5.33
N LEU A 100 1.49 3.99 -4.54
CA LEU A 100 0.40 4.82 -5.03
C LEU A 100 0.73 6.30 -4.78
N PHE A 101 0.85 7.08 -5.86
CA PHE A 101 1.01 8.52 -5.79
C PHE A 101 -0.33 9.22 -5.80
N LEU A 102 -0.54 10.10 -4.83
CA LEU A 102 -1.75 10.91 -4.69
C LEU A 102 -1.46 12.39 -4.91
N ASP A 103 -2.38 13.06 -5.58
CA ASP A 103 -2.42 14.51 -5.65
C ASP A 103 -2.63 15.11 -4.25
N ASN A 104 -1.84 16.13 -3.91
CA ASN A 104 -1.86 16.70 -2.57
C ASN A 104 -3.12 17.52 -2.24
N LYS A 105 -3.84 18.01 -3.25
CA LYS A 105 -5.02 18.88 -3.06
C LYS A 105 -6.31 18.09 -3.09
N THR A 106 -6.40 17.15 -4.02
CA THR A 106 -7.61 16.39 -4.33
C THR A 106 -7.55 14.96 -3.78
N TYR A 107 -6.37 14.47 -3.39
CA TYR A 107 -6.12 13.07 -3.05
C TYR A 107 -6.53 12.10 -4.18
N GLY A 108 -6.58 12.61 -5.41
CA GLY A 108 -6.74 11.84 -6.64
C GLY A 108 -5.49 11.00 -6.89
N SER A 109 -5.65 9.74 -7.29
CA SER A 109 -4.49 8.93 -7.70
C SER A 109 -3.91 9.46 -9.01
N GLN A 110 -2.59 9.62 -9.06
CA GLN A 110 -1.87 10.13 -10.22
C GLN A 110 -1.09 9.03 -10.94
N THR A 111 -0.36 8.22 -10.18
CA THR A 111 0.53 7.18 -10.72
C THR A 111 0.60 5.99 -9.79
N GLY A 112 0.66 4.79 -10.35
CA GLY A 112 0.95 3.55 -9.64
C GLY A 112 2.28 2.98 -10.12
N VAL A 113 3.14 2.60 -9.18
CA VAL A 113 4.37 1.87 -9.48
C VAL A 113 4.28 0.52 -8.79
N ILE A 114 4.47 -0.55 -9.55
CA ILE A 114 4.44 -1.90 -9.02
C ILE A 114 5.79 -2.52 -9.29
N ALA A 115 6.40 -3.08 -8.24
CA ALA A 115 7.59 -3.89 -8.34
C ALA A 115 7.31 -5.25 -7.70
N ASP A 116 7.45 -6.32 -8.47
CA ASP A 116 7.46 -7.68 -7.98
C ASP A 116 8.91 -8.17 -7.93
N GLY A 117 9.61 -7.72 -6.89
CA GLY A 117 11.05 -7.88 -6.80
C GLY A 117 11.80 -7.14 -7.93
N TYR A 118 12.96 -7.66 -8.31
CA TYR A 118 13.80 -7.11 -9.38
C TYR A 118 13.36 -7.50 -10.79
N GLU A 119 12.51 -8.51 -10.92
CA GLU A 119 12.18 -9.12 -12.22
C GLU A 119 11.11 -8.32 -12.97
N ASN A 120 10.15 -7.73 -12.24
CA ASN A 120 9.03 -7.03 -12.86
C ASN A 120 8.81 -5.67 -12.18
N VAL A 121 9.28 -4.60 -12.81
CA VAL A 121 9.00 -3.22 -12.40
C VAL A 121 8.26 -2.49 -13.51
N TYR A 122 7.07 -1.98 -13.23
CA TYR A 122 6.28 -1.23 -14.20
C TYR A 122 5.63 0.00 -13.57
N VAL A 123 5.54 1.05 -14.38
CA VAL A 123 4.91 2.33 -14.06
C VAL A 123 3.66 2.44 -14.90
N ASP A 124 2.52 2.68 -14.27
CA ASP A 124 1.25 2.82 -14.95
C ASP A 124 0.66 4.19 -14.63
N CYS A 125 0.41 5.00 -15.67
CA CYS A 125 -0.24 6.30 -15.54
C CYS A 125 -1.70 6.08 -15.13
N VAL A 126 -2.10 6.65 -14.00
CA VAL A 126 -3.39 6.34 -13.39
C VAL A 126 -4.42 7.37 -13.86
N ASN A 127 -5.57 6.90 -14.35
CA ASN A 127 -6.74 7.73 -14.53
C ASN A 127 -7.60 7.64 -13.25
N PRO A 128 -7.64 8.71 -12.41
CA PRO A 128 -8.23 8.69 -11.07
C PRO A 128 -9.74 8.37 -11.01
N LEU A 129 -10.41 8.29 -12.16
CA LEU A 129 -11.86 8.09 -12.25
C LEU A 129 -12.28 6.65 -12.51
N LEU A 130 -11.39 5.73 -12.90
CA LEU A 130 -11.84 4.49 -13.56
C LEU A 130 -11.18 3.17 -13.11
N ASN A 131 -10.01 3.11 -12.45
CA ASN A 131 -9.34 1.80 -12.31
C ASN A 131 -8.37 1.58 -11.12
N ASP A 132 -8.26 2.52 -10.19
CA ASP A 132 -7.18 2.53 -9.20
C ASP A 132 -7.27 1.35 -8.22
N PHE A 133 -8.51 1.00 -7.87
CA PHE A 133 -8.84 0.04 -6.83
C PHE A 133 -8.87 -1.40 -7.31
N ASP A 134 -9.27 -1.63 -8.56
CA ASP A 134 -9.20 -2.96 -9.18
C ASP A 134 -7.75 -3.40 -9.38
N ARG A 135 -6.83 -2.45 -9.62
CA ARG A 135 -5.40 -2.73 -9.70
C ARG A 135 -4.82 -3.13 -8.35
N LEU A 136 -5.21 -2.43 -7.29
CA LEU A 136 -4.79 -2.80 -5.95
C LEU A 136 -5.36 -4.17 -5.54
N ASP A 137 -6.61 -4.45 -5.90
CA ASP A 137 -7.24 -5.76 -5.70
C ASP A 137 -6.44 -6.85 -6.41
N ARG A 138 -6.18 -6.68 -7.72
CA ARG A 138 -5.34 -7.61 -8.49
C ARG A 138 -3.93 -7.76 -7.92
N PHE A 139 -3.33 -6.67 -7.46
CA PHE A 139 -2.01 -6.71 -6.84
C PHE A 139 -2.03 -7.60 -5.60
N ILE A 140 -2.96 -7.36 -4.66
CA ILE A 140 -3.05 -8.17 -3.44
C ILE A 140 -3.41 -9.62 -3.80
N LEU A 141 -4.33 -9.85 -4.74
CA LEU A 141 -4.68 -11.19 -5.25
C LEU A 141 -3.46 -11.96 -5.77
N SER A 142 -2.57 -11.31 -6.51
CA SER A 142 -1.33 -11.94 -7.00
C SER A 142 -0.34 -12.35 -5.90
N VAL A 143 -0.66 -12.06 -4.63
CA VAL A 143 0.17 -12.40 -3.46
C VAL A 143 -0.55 -13.38 -2.55
N VAL A 144 -1.86 -13.20 -2.40
CA VAL A 144 -2.67 -13.96 -1.43
C VAL A 144 -3.43 -15.10 -2.11
N GLY A 145 -3.78 -14.96 -3.39
CA GLY A 145 -4.51 -15.95 -4.19
C GLY A 145 -3.67 -17.15 -4.60
N GLU A 146 -2.38 -16.95 -4.88
CA GLU A 146 -1.44 -18.07 -5.16
C GLU A 146 -1.33 -19.06 -3.99
N ARG A 147 -1.63 -18.62 -2.75
CA ARG A 147 -1.66 -19.50 -1.57
C ARG A 147 -2.88 -20.40 -1.52
N SER A 148 -3.99 -20.02 -2.14
CA SER A 148 -5.21 -20.83 -2.15
C SER A 148 -5.12 -22.00 -3.13
N GLU A 149 -4.43 -21.84 -4.26
CA GLU A 149 -4.25 -22.92 -5.24
C GLU A 149 -3.15 -23.91 -4.83
N CYS A 150 -2.13 -23.47 -4.09
CA CYS A 150 -1.09 -24.38 -3.57
C CYS A 150 -1.54 -25.22 -2.35
N ASN A 151 -2.72 -24.95 -1.78
CA ASN A 151 -3.27 -25.65 -0.61
C ASN A 151 -4.60 -26.38 -0.91
N ALA A 152 -4.96 -26.54 -2.19
CA ALA A 152 -6.17 -27.24 -2.64
C ALA A 152 -5.84 -28.62 -3.24
#